data_AF-A0A9E3LND3-F1
#
_entry.id   AF-A0A9E3LND3-F1
#
_cell.length_a   1.000
_cell.length_b   1.000
_cell.length_c   1.000
_cell.angle_alpha   90.00
_cell.angle_beta   90.00
_cell.angle_gamma   90.00
#
_symmetry.space_group_name_H-M   'P 1'
#
loop_
_entity.id
_entity.type
_entity.pdbx_description
1 polymer ?
#
loop_
_entity_poly.entity_id
_entity_poly.type
_entity_poly.pdbx_seq_one_letter_code
_entity_poly.pdbx_strand_id
1 'polypeptide(L)'
;MPFDGSEYCPGSGPAGAVLPSAAGTSWLRALAERLRARPLWAFAPGEIRPEVSPAHLLRAARALIAQEDRWVQGRYETLRGRRCAMGALQAAARVLRHPGAFDQARDYLRTEALIRGYSHVEKMNDRSTHAEVLAAFDRAIHRAESGRHG
;
A
#
# COMPACT_ATOMS: atom_id res chain seq x y z
N MET A 1 -48.42 26.52 -39.01
CA MET A 1 -48.29 27.16 -37.68
C MET A 1 -46.94 26.75 -37.12
N PRO A 2 -46.02 27.68 -36.83
CA PRO A 2 -44.71 27.37 -36.24
C PRO A 2 -44.81 27.12 -34.73
N PHE A 3 -44.04 26.14 -34.24
CA PHE A 3 -43.90 25.82 -32.82
C PHE A 3 -42.77 26.68 -32.24
N ASP A 4 -43.06 27.49 -31.21
CA ASP A 4 -42.13 28.41 -30.56
C ASP A 4 -41.19 27.65 -29.62
N GLY A 5 -39.90 27.69 -29.94
CA GLY A 5 -38.83 27.00 -29.21
C GLY A 5 -38.37 27.74 -27.96
N SER A 6 -39.17 27.72 -26.89
CA SER A 6 -38.79 28.37 -25.63
C SER A 6 -38.95 27.46 -24.41
N GLU A 7 -38.34 26.28 -24.40
CA GLU A 7 -38.00 25.57 -23.15
C GLU A 7 -36.62 24.92 -23.28
N TYR A 8 -35.58 25.74 -23.14
CA TYR A 8 -34.21 25.29 -22.94
C TYR A 8 -33.75 25.75 -21.56
N CYS A 9 -33.59 24.80 -20.64
CA CYS A 9 -32.64 24.92 -19.54
C CYS A 9 -32.01 23.54 -19.33
N PRO A 10 -30.74 23.32 -19.73
CA PRO A 10 -30.06 22.05 -19.58
C PRO A 10 -29.55 21.94 -18.14
N GLY A 11 -30.28 21.20 -17.31
CA GLY A 11 -29.80 20.76 -16.01
C GLY A 11 -28.76 19.66 -16.16
N SER A 12 -27.49 20.04 -16.03
CA SER A 12 -26.30 19.24 -15.75
C SER A 12 -26.50 17.77 -15.34
N GLY A 13 -25.96 16.88 -16.18
CA GLY A 13 -24.87 16.00 -15.76
C GLY A 13 -25.23 14.63 -15.13
N PRO A 14 -24.37 13.61 -15.34
CA PRO A 14 -24.80 12.22 -15.37
C PRO A 14 -24.78 11.50 -14.02
N ALA A 15 -25.60 10.45 -13.99
CA ALA A 15 -25.52 9.24 -13.18
C ALA A 15 -24.26 9.12 -12.30
N GLY A 16 -24.49 9.12 -10.99
CA GLY A 16 -23.46 8.96 -9.97
C GLY A 16 -22.65 7.68 -10.19
N ALA A 17 -21.42 7.87 -10.67
CA ALA A 17 -20.35 6.94 -10.41
C ALA A 17 -20.16 6.86 -8.89
N VAL A 18 -20.49 5.71 -8.31
CA VAL A 18 -20.12 5.36 -6.94
C VAL A 18 -18.60 5.32 -6.90
N LEU A 19 -17.98 6.44 -6.53
CA LEU A 19 -16.56 6.50 -6.20
C LEU A 19 -16.34 5.71 -4.91
N PRO A 20 -15.38 4.75 -4.87
CA PRO A 20 -15.01 4.12 -3.62
C PRO A 20 -14.45 5.17 -2.65
N SER A 21 -15.02 5.16 -1.45
CA SER A 21 -14.74 6.06 -0.32
C SER A 21 -13.27 6.46 -0.18
N ALA A 22 -12.99 7.75 -0.42
CA ALA A 22 -11.69 8.39 -0.26
C ALA A 22 -11.16 8.41 1.19
N ALA A 23 -11.95 7.94 2.17
CA ALA A 23 -11.55 7.85 3.57
C ALA A 23 -10.42 6.83 3.81
N GLY A 24 -10.31 5.80 2.95
CA GLY A 24 -9.24 4.80 3.03
C GLY A 24 -7.84 5.33 2.64
N THR A 25 -7.78 6.41 1.86
CA THR A 25 -6.53 6.98 1.33
C THR A 25 -5.90 8.04 2.22
N SER A 26 -6.69 8.76 3.02
CA SER A 26 -6.20 9.88 3.84
C SER A 26 -5.30 9.40 4.99
N TRP A 27 -5.69 8.33 5.68
CA TRP A 27 -4.89 7.75 6.76
C TRP A 27 -3.62 7.08 6.23
N LEU A 28 -3.68 6.44 5.05
CA LEU A 28 -2.49 5.88 4.38
C LEU A 28 -1.50 6.99 4.01
N ARG A 29 -2.00 8.12 3.53
CA ARG A 29 -1.18 9.30 3.24
C ARG A 29 -0.59 9.89 4.52
N ALA A 30 -1.40 10.09 5.56
CA ALA A 30 -0.93 10.59 6.86
C ALA A 30 0.11 9.64 7.49
N LEU A 31 -0.09 8.33 7.36
CA LEU A 31 0.86 7.30 7.79
C LEU A 31 2.15 7.39 6.97
N ALA A 32 2.06 7.53 5.66
CA ALA A 32 3.21 7.68 4.77
C ALA A 32 4.00 8.96 5.08
N GLU A 33 3.34 10.10 5.34
CA GLU A 33 4.02 11.33 5.78
C GLU A 33 4.70 11.15 7.15
N ARG A 34 4.02 10.51 8.11
CA ARG A 34 4.59 10.20 9.43
C ARG A 34 5.81 9.27 9.33
N LEU A 35 5.82 8.38 8.35
CA LEU A 35 6.94 7.49 8.01
C LEU A 35 8.07 8.20 7.25
N ARG A 36 7.80 9.31 6.57
CA ARG A 36 8.83 10.18 5.95
C ARG A 36 9.51 11.05 6.99
N ALA A 37 8.73 11.63 7.90
CA ALA A 37 9.21 12.65 8.84
C ALA A 37 9.95 12.10 10.06
N ARG A 38 9.86 10.80 10.36
CA ARG A 38 10.52 10.20 11.54
C ARG A 38 11.59 9.19 11.13
N PRO A 39 12.83 9.31 11.63
CA PRO A 39 13.79 8.25 11.49
C PRO A 39 13.29 7.01 12.23
N LEU A 40 13.65 5.82 11.74
CA LEU A 40 13.07 4.56 12.21
C LEU A 40 13.32 4.26 13.70
N TRP A 41 14.29 4.93 14.32
CA TRP A 41 14.61 4.82 15.75
C TRP A 41 13.77 5.76 16.64
N ALA A 42 13.08 6.75 16.08
CA ALA A 42 12.32 7.76 16.84
C ALA A 42 10.89 7.30 17.21
N PHE A 43 10.55 6.02 17.04
CA PHE A 43 9.25 5.47 17.43
C PHE A 43 9.32 4.92 18.86
N ALA A 44 8.83 5.72 19.82
CA ALA A 44 8.71 5.31 21.22
C ALA A 44 7.68 4.17 21.40
N PRO A 45 7.85 3.24 22.36
CA PRO A 45 6.83 2.25 22.73
C PRO A 45 5.56 2.97 23.25
N GLY A 46 4.38 2.38 23.04
CA GLY A 46 3.08 3.08 23.11
C GLY A 46 1.96 2.29 22.43
N GLU A 47 0.71 2.58 22.81
CA GLU A 47 -0.50 1.72 22.71
C GLU A 47 -0.71 0.89 21.44
N ILE A 48 -1.12 -0.36 21.67
CA ILE A 48 -1.56 -1.33 20.67
C ILE A 48 -2.89 -0.83 20.07
N ARG A 49 -2.91 -0.59 18.77
CA ARG A 49 -4.12 -0.20 18.01
C ARG A 49 -4.95 -1.44 17.62
N PRO A 50 -6.25 -1.30 17.29
CA PRO A 50 -7.12 -2.42 16.91
C PRO A 50 -6.49 -3.29 15.81
N GLU A 51 -6.82 -4.59 15.84
CA GLU A 51 -6.15 -5.65 15.06
C GLU A 51 -5.81 -5.23 13.63
N VAL A 52 -4.52 -5.08 13.36
CA VAL A 52 -4.03 -4.67 12.05
C VAL A 52 -4.02 -5.90 11.16
N SER A 53 -4.99 -6.01 10.25
CA SER A 53 -4.97 -7.10 9.26
C SER A 53 -3.68 -7.08 8.41
N PRO A 54 -3.20 -8.24 7.91
CA PRO A 54 -2.04 -8.30 7.02
C PRO A 54 -2.21 -7.41 5.77
N ALA A 55 -3.43 -7.31 5.23
CA ALA A 55 -3.76 -6.41 4.13
C ALA A 55 -3.51 -4.93 4.47
N HIS A 56 -3.83 -4.48 5.70
CA HIS A 56 -3.52 -3.11 6.12
C HIS A 56 -2.02 -2.84 6.15
N LEU A 57 -1.23 -3.80 6.62
CA LEU A 57 0.22 -3.69 6.67
C LEU A 57 0.83 -3.65 5.26
N LEU A 58 0.35 -4.50 4.34
CA LEU A 58 0.76 -4.49 2.94
C LEU A 58 0.40 -3.19 2.22
N ARG A 59 -0.80 -2.63 2.43
CA ARG A 59 -1.20 -1.34 1.85
C ARG A 59 -0.31 -0.20 2.37
N ALA A 60 -0.01 -0.19 3.67
CA ALA A 60 0.90 0.78 4.26
C ALA A 60 2.32 0.67 3.68
N ALA A 61 2.84 -0.55 3.53
CA ALA A 61 4.14 -0.81 2.92
C ALA A 61 4.18 -0.36 1.46
N ARG A 62 3.18 -0.73 0.66
CA ARG A 62 3.04 -0.27 -0.73
C ARG A 62 3.05 1.25 -0.85
N ALA A 63 2.33 1.95 0.04
CA ALA A 63 2.28 3.41 0.04
C ALA A 63 3.66 4.06 0.29
N LEU A 64 4.56 3.40 1.04
CA LEU A 64 5.90 3.93 1.30
C LEU A 64 6.79 3.94 0.07
N ILE A 65 6.60 2.99 -0.82
CA ILE A 65 7.35 2.84 -2.06
C ILE A 65 6.48 3.14 -3.28
N ALA A 66 5.34 3.82 -3.13
CA ALA A 66 4.43 4.09 -4.25
C ALA A 66 5.06 4.98 -5.33
N GLN A 67 6.03 5.80 -4.94
CA GLN A 67 6.82 6.63 -5.85
C GLN A 67 8.17 5.97 -6.06
N GLU A 68 8.64 5.95 -7.31
CA GLU A 68 9.88 5.28 -7.71
C GLU A 68 11.11 5.87 -7.00
N ASP A 69 11.12 7.18 -6.75
CA ASP A 69 12.17 7.90 -6.02
C ASP A 69 12.33 7.43 -4.55
N ARG A 70 11.33 6.73 -4.01
CA ARG A 70 11.32 6.15 -2.65
C ARG A 70 11.57 4.66 -2.61
N TRP A 71 11.70 4.05 -3.77
CA TRP A 71 12.04 2.65 -3.89
C TRP A 71 13.54 2.50 -4.16
N VAL A 72 14.10 1.36 -3.77
CA VAL A 72 15.50 1.03 -4.02
C VAL A 72 15.68 -0.48 -4.15
N GLN A 73 16.64 -0.88 -4.99
CA GLN A 73 17.13 -2.24 -5.12
C GLN A 73 18.31 -2.48 -4.18
N GLY A 74 18.42 -3.68 -3.61
CA GLY A 74 19.46 -4.09 -2.66
C GLY A 74 18.95 -4.27 -1.23
N ARG A 75 19.89 -4.55 -0.31
CA ARG A 75 19.58 -4.78 1.11
C ARG A 75 19.36 -3.46 1.86
N TYR A 76 18.11 -3.24 2.29
CA TYR A 76 17.73 -2.49 3.50
C TYR A 76 18.17 -1.03 3.69
N GLU A 77 18.60 -0.26 2.69
CA GLU A 77 19.08 1.09 3.01
C GLU A 77 17.98 2.13 3.26
N THR A 78 17.65 2.31 4.54
CA THR A 78 17.03 3.51 5.10
C THR A 78 17.99 4.70 5.15
N LEU A 79 18.53 5.05 3.98
CA LEU A 79 19.25 6.29 3.72
C LEU A 79 18.36 7.18 2.85
N ARG A 80 18.08 8.40 3.32
CA ARG A 80 17.22 9.42 2.65
C ARG A 80 15.76 9.02 2.43
N GLY A 81 15.24 8.05 3.20
CA GLY A 81 13.82 7.69 3.16
C GLY A 81 13.40 6.78 1.99
N ARG A 82 14.36 6.22 1.26
CA ARG A 82 14.12 5.16 0.26
C ARG A 82 14.08 3.78 0.92
N ARG A 83 13.35 2.83 0.32
CA ARG A 83 13.11 1.50 0.91
C ARG A 83 12.96 0.43 -0.18
N CYS A 84 13.56 -0.73 0.02
CA CYS A 84 13.19 -1.93 -0.73
C CYS A 84 11.85 -2.50 -0.22
N ALA A 85 11.28 -3.48 -0.92
CA ALA A 85 10.01 -4.10 -0.54
C ALA A 85 9.97 -4.59 0.92
N MET A 86 11.00 -5.30 1.39
CA MET A 86 11.08 -5.76 2.79
C MET A 86 11.29 -4.61 3.79
N GLY A 87 12.09 -3.60 3.42
CA GLY A 87 12.29 -2.41 4.25
C GLY A 87 11.00 -1.59 4.41
N ALA A 88 10.18 -1.51 3.37
CA ALA A 88 8.86 -0.89 3.42
C ALA A 88 7.91 -1.66 4.34
N LEU A 89 7.90 -3.00 4.25
CA LEU A 89 7.09 -3.86 5.10
C LEU A 89 7.47 -3.74 6.59
N GLN A 90 8.77 -3.77 6.90
CA GLN A 90 9.26 -3.57 8.26
C GLN A 90 8.94 -2.18 8.81
N ALA A 91 9.09 -1.14 7.99
CA ALA A 91 8.76 0.22 8.38
C ALA A 91 7.26 0.36 8.69
N ALA A 92 6.39 -0.21 7.86
CA ALA A 92 4.95 -0.25 8.09
C ALA A 92 4.61 -0.98 9.41
N ALA A 93 5.18 -2.16 9.64
CA ALA A 93 4.96 -2.95 10.85
C ALA A 93 5.36 -2.19 12.13
N ARG A 94 6.51 -1.50 12.11
CA ARG A 94 6.98 -0.69 13.26
C ARG A 94 6.02 0.44 13.60
N VAL A 95 5.48 1.14 12.60
CA VAL A 95 4.57 2.27 12.85
C VAL A 95 3.18 1.81 13.26
N LEU A 96 2.71 0.70 12.70
CA LEU A 96 1.44 0.09 13.07
C LEU A 96 1.53 -0.69 14.39
N ARG A 97 2.75 -0.91 14.92
CA ARG A 97 3.05 -1.56 16.21
C ARG A 97 2.44 -2.96 16.33
N HIS A 98 2.40 -3.69 15.22
CA HIS A 98 1.69 -4.97 15.16
C HIS A 98 2.58 -6.09 14.59
N PRO A 99 3.51 -6.64 15.39
CA PRO A 99 4.44 -7.66 14.92
C PRO A 99 3.73 -8.95 14.47
N GLY A 100 2.59 -9.33 15.06
CA GLY A 100 1.86 -10.53 14.66
C GLY A 100 1.29 -10.50 13.23
N ALA A 101 1.04 -9.30 12.67
CA ALA A 101 0.55 -9.15 11.30
C ALA A 101 1.70 -9.13 10.27
N PHE A 102 2.94 -8.93 10.74
CA PHE A 102 4.11 -8.83 9.88
C PHE A 102 4.45 -10.16 9.23
N ASP A 103 4.46 -11.26 10.00
CA ASP A 103 4.81 -12.57 9.46
C ASP A 103 3.81 -13.00 8.38
N GLN A 104 2.51 -12.85 8.63
CA GLN A 104 1.47 -13.15 7.62
C GLN A 104 1.60 -12.25 6.38
N ALA A 105 1.80 -10.93 6.56
CA ALA A 105 1.99 -10.01 5.45
C ALA A 105 3.25 -10.34 4.62
N ARG A 106 4.34 -10.70 5.31
CA ARG A 106 5.59 -11.15 4.68
C ARG A 106 5.34 -12.43 3.90
N ASP A 107 4.59 -13.37 4.45
CA ASP A 107 4.32 -14.65 3.81
C ASP A 107 3.48 -14.48 2.54
N TYR A 108 2.46 -13.60 2.55
CA TYR A 108 1.74 -13.24 1.33
C TYR A 108 2.66 -12.66 0.25
N LEU A 109 3.55 -11.72 0.61
CA LEU A 109 4.50 -11.14 -0.35
C LEU A 109 5.55 -12.16 -0.82
N ARG A 110 5.94 -13.10 0.06
CA ARG A 110 6.83 -14.22 -0.27
C ARG A 110 6.17 -15.19 -1.25
N THR A 111 4.89 -15.50 -1.07
CA THR A 111 4.12 -16.31 -2.02
C THR A 111 4.14 -15.66 -3.40
N GLU A 112 3.94 -14.35 -3.50
CA GLU A 112 4.01 -13.64 -4.77
C GLU A 112 5.42 -13.65 -5.38
N ALA A 113 6.47 -13.58 -4.56
CA ALA A 113 7.85 -13.74 -5.04
C ALA A 113 8.08 -15.15 -5.61
N LEU A 114 7.59 -16.19 -4.93
CA LEU A 114 7.71 -17.59 -5.37
C LEU A 114 6.94 -17.87 -6.66
N ILE A 115 5.70 -17.37 -6.79
CA ILE A 115 4.88 -17.50 -8.01
C ILE A 115 5.60 -16.92 -9.23
N ARG A 116 6.41 -15.87 -9.02
CA ARG A 116 7.20 -15.21 -10.06
C ARG A 116 8.58 -15.85 -10.29
N GLY A 117 8.88 -16.97 -9.63
CA GLY A 117 10.14 -17.70 -9.79
C GLY A 117 11.32 -17.18 -8.97
N TYR A 118 11.08 -16.32 -7.98
CA TYR A 118 12.14 -15.83 -7.07
C TYR A 118 12.16 -16.62 -5.77
N SER A 119 13.35 -16.86 -5.22
CA SER A 119 13.50 -17.62 -3.97
C SER A 119 13.14 -16.84 -2.70
N HIS A 120 13.09 -15.50 -2.77
CA HIS A 120 12.71 -14.61 -1.66
C HIS A 120 12.37 -13.21 -2.16
N VAL A 121 11.73 -12.41 -1.31
CA VAL A 121 11.20 -11.07 -1.63
C VAL A 121 12.29 -10.10 -2.04
N GLU A 122 13.46 -10.12 -1.40
CA GLU A 122 14.58 -9.23 -1.74
C GLU A 122 15.10 -9.53 -3.15
N LYS A 123 15.21 -10.80 -3.54
CA LYS A 123 15.60 -11.17 -4.91
C LYS A 123 14.57 -10.75 -5.95
N MET A 124 13.28 -10.83 -5.63
CA MET A 124 12.22 -10.28 -6.48
C MET A 124 12.37 -8.76 -6.61
N ASN A 125 12.54 -8.04 -5.50
CA ASN A 125 12.74 -6.59 -5.49
C ASN A 125 13.90 -6.16 -6.38
N ASP A 126 15.04 -6.85 -6.29
CA ASP A 126 16.27 -6.45 -6.97
C ASP A 126 16.28 -6.80 -8.46
N ARG A 127 15.38 -7.70 -8.89
CA ARG A 127 15.28 -8.17 -10.28
C ARG A 127 13.98 -7.79 -10.98
N SER A 128 13.16 -6.97 -10.33
CA SER A 128 11.92 -6.44 -10.88
C SER A 128 12.06 -4.94 -11.08
N THR A 129 11.29 -4.39 -12.01
CA THR A 129 11.01 -2.96 -12.09
C THR A 129 10.18 -2.50 -10.89
N HIS A 130 10.15 -1.18 -10.65
CA HIS A 130 9.34 -0.59 -9.60
C HIS A 130 7.85 -0.96 -9.72
N ALA A 131 7.29 -0.79 -10.92
CA ALA A 131 5.88 -1.11 -11.21
C ALA A 131 5.56 -2.59 -10.94
N GLU A 132 6.49 -3.48 -11.27
CA GLU A 132 6.35 -4.90 -10.98
C GLU A 132 6.36 -5.21 -9.48
N VAL A 133 7.18 -4.52 -8.68
CA VAL A 133 7.16 -4.65 -7.22
C VAL A 133 5.81 -4.16 -6.67
N LEU A 134 5.29 -3.03 -7.15
CA LEU A 134 3.97 -2.55 -6.75
C LEU A 134 2.84 -3.53 -7.11
N ALA A 135 2.90 -4.12 -8.31
CA ALA A 135 1.94 -5.15 -8.72
C ALA A 135 2.01 -6.42 -7.83
N ALA A 136 3.20 -6.78 -7.32
CA ALA A 136 3.34 -7.86 -6.33
C ALA A 136 2.66 -7.50 -5.01
N PHE A 137 2.82 -6.26 -4.54
CA PHE A 137 2.07 -5.78 -3.38
C PHE A 137 0.56 -5.81 -3.61
N ASP A 138 0.08 -5.38 -4.76
CA ASP A 138 -1.36 -5.38 -5.08
C ASP A 138 -1.94 -6.80 -5.06
N ARG A 139 -1.24 -7.79 -5.63
CA ARG A 139 -1.66 -9.19 -5.57
C ARG A 139 -1.60 -9.77 -4.14
N ALA A 140 -0.56 -9.45 -3.38
CA ALA A 140 -0.47 -9.86 -1.99
C ALA A 140 -1.60 -9.27 -1.12
N ILE A 141 -1.97 -8.00 -1.36
CA ILE A 141 -3.10 -7.33 -0.69
C ILE A 141 -4.40 -8.06 -1.01
N HIS A 142 -4.66 -8.34 -2.30
CA HIS A 142 -5.86 -9.05 -2.72
C HIS A 142 -5.97 -10.45 -2.11
N ARG A 143 -4.85 -11.18 -2.04
CA ARG A 143 -4.78 -12.50 -1.40
C ARG A 143 -5.07 -12.44 0.10
N ALA A 144 -4.48 -11.45 0.79
CA ALA A 144 -4.71 -11.22 2.21
C ALA A 144 -6.15 -10.80 2.53
N GLU A 145 -6.84 -10.14 1.60
CA GLU A 145 -8.25 -9.80 1.74
C GLU A 145 -9.16 -11.00 1.52
N SER A 146 -8.85 -11.83 0.53
CA SER A 146 -9.64 -13.00 0.13
C SER A 146 -9.48 -14.19 1.08
N GLY A 147 -8.35 -14.31 1.77
CA GLY A 147 -8.08 -15.38 2.73
C GLY A 147 -8.83 -15.28 4.07
N ARG A 148 -9.70 -14.29 4.26
CA ARG A 148 -10.51 -14.11 5.50
C ARG A 148 -11.78 -14.95 5.57
N HIS A 149 -11.98 -15.88 4.64
CA HIS A 149 -13.17 -16.74 4.56
C HIS A 149 -12.86 -18.24 4.46
N GLY A 150 -11.67 -18.66 4.89
CA GLY A 150 -11.28 -20.08 4.97
C GLY A 150 -11.25 -20.58 6.39
#